data_AF-A0A4Z0A897-F1
#
_entry.id   AF-A0A4Z0A897-F1
#
_cell.length_a   1.000
_cell.length_b   1.000
_cell.length_c   1.000
_cell.angle_alpha   90.00
_cell.angle_beta   90.00
_cell.angle_gamma   90.00
#
_symmetry.space_group_name_H-M   'P 1'
#
loop_
_entity.id
_entity.type
_entity.pdbx_description
1 polymer ?
#
loop_
_entity_poly.entity_id
_entity_poly.type
_entity_poly.pdbx_seq_one_letter_code
_entity_poly.pdbx_strand_id
1 'polypeptide(L)' 'MNLAESSLFLVCAMSLSVFNISKAVENGVTITPAVDYTDGTISHPKPFKCSVKPRSEHAVAIIKSIEFNQD' A
#
# COMPACT_ATOMS: atom_id res chain seq x y z
N MET A 1 -20.01 -13.06 10.18
CA MET A 1 -18.55 -13.26 10.06
C MET A 1 -18.08 -12.62 8.76
N ASN A 2 -18.16 -11.29 8.63
CA ASN A 2 -17.84 -10.55 7.39
C ASN A 2 -17.04 -9.27 7.63
N LEU A 3 -16.82 -8.87 8.90
CA LEU A 3 -16.20 -7.58 9.20
C LEU A 3 -14.75 -7.52 8.71
N ALA A 4 -13.97 -8.57 8.93
CA ALA A 4 -12.57 -8.63 8.53
C ALA A 4 -12.39 -8.59 7.00
N GLU A 5 -13.22 -9.33 6.27
CA GLU A 5 -13.16 -9.34 4.80
C GLU A 5 -13.64 -8.00 4.22
N SER A 6 -14.77 -7.48 4.71
CA SER A 6 -15.30 -6.20 4.25
C SER A 6 -14.35 -5.04 4.56
N SER A 7 -13.74 -5.02 5.75
CA SER A 7 -12.79 -3.97 6.13
C SER A 7 -11.52 -4.05 5.28
N LEU A 8 -10.96 -5.25 5.06
CA LEU A 8 -9.78 -5.44 4.22
C LEU A 8 -10.07 -5.05 2.76
N PHE A 9 -11.20 -5.49 2.22
CA PHE A 9 -11.60 -5.11 0.86
C PHE A 9 -11.74 -3.60 0.71
N LEU A 10 -12.39 -2.94 1.68
CA LEU A 10 -12.58 -1.49 1.65
C LEU A 10 -11.22 -0.76 1.70
N VAL A 11 -10.31 -1.17 2.58
CA VAL A 11 -8.95 -0.59 2.67
C VAL A 11 -8.20 -0.75 1.35
N CYS A 12 -8.24 -1.94 0.73
CA CYS A 12 -7.61 -2.18 -0.56
C CYS A 12 -8.25 -1.33 -1.67
N ALA A 13 -9.57 -1.30 -1.75
CA ALA A 13 -10.30 -0.54 -2.78
C ALA A 13 -10.04 0.97 -2.66
N MET A 14 -10.08 1.52 -1.44
CA MET A 14 -9.77 2.94 -1.19
C MET A 14 -8.31 3.26 -1.49
N SER A 15 -7.36 2.39 -1.10
CA SER A 15 -5.94 2.62 -1.40
C SER A 15 -5.71 2.62 -2.91
N LEU A 16 -6.27 1.65 -3.63
CA LEU A 16 -6.14 1.54 -5.08
C LEU A 16 -6.91 2.64 -5.82
N SER A 17 -7.95 3.23 -5.22
CA SER A 17 -8.69 4.34 -5.85
C SER A 17 -7.86 5.62 -5.95
N VAL A 18 -6.81 5.79 -5.13
CA VAL A 18 -5.94 6.99 -5.13
C VAL A 18 -4.48 6.70 -5.46
N PHE A 19 -3.99 5.47 -5.32
CA PHE A 19 -2.59 5.10 -5.57
C PHE A 19 -2.41 4.08 -6.71
N ASN A 20 -1.33 4.24 -7.46
CA ASN A 20 -0.70 3.18 -8.24
C ASN A 20 0.37 2.51 -7.37
N ILE A 21 0.24 1.21 -7.15
CA ILE A 21 1.19 0.38 -6.39
C ILE A 21 1.91 -0.54 -7.37
N SER A 22 3.24 -0.45 -7.43
CA SER A 22 4.06 -1.23 -8.36
C SER A 22 5.40 -1.65 -7.76
N LYS A 23 6.13 -2.49 -8.48
CA LYS A 23 7.51 -2.85 -8.14
C LYS A 23 8.39 -1.60 -8.09
N ALA A 24 9.31 -1.55 -7.13
CA ALA A 24 10.30 -0.49 -7.08
C ALA A 24 11.26 -0.59 -8.28
N VAL A 25 11.81 0.55 -8.70
CA VAL A 25 12.84 0.64 -9.73
C VAL A 25 14.07 1.28 -9.10
N GLU A 26 15.21 0.61 -9.15
CA GLU A 26 16.51 1.13 -8.68
C GLU A 26 17.52 1.06 -9.81
N ASN A 27 18.21 2.18 -10.05
CA ASN A 27 19.20 2.30 -11.14
C ASN A 27 18.64 1.86 -12.51
N GLY A 28 17.36 2.14 -12.77
CA GLY A 28 16.68 1.75 -14.01
C GLY A 28 16.22 0.28 -14.08
N VAL A 29 16.42 -0.51 -13.02
CA VAL A 29 16.07 -1.93 -12.98
C VAL A 29 14.88 -2.16 -12.04
N THR A 30 13.85 -2.84 -12.55
CA THR A 30 12.68 -3.24 -11.75
C THR A 30 13.07 -4.35 -10.76
N ILE A 31 12.83 -4.12 -9.48
CA ILE A 31 13.10 -5.10 -8.42
C ILE A 31 11.87 -5.98 -8.19
N THR A 32 12.03 -7.30 -8.29
CA THR A 32 11.02 -8.24 -7.82
C THR A 32 11.24 -8.50 -6.33
N PRO A 33 10.26 -8.22 -5.46
CA PRO A 33 10.38 -8.52 -4.03
C PRO A 33 10.66 -10.01 -3.80
N ALA A 34 11.54 -10.32 -2.85
CA ALA A 34 11.72 -11.69 -2.38
C ALA A 34 10.46 -12.14 -1.65
N VAL A 35 10.04 -13.38 -1.88
CA VAL A 35 8.93 -14.01 -1.17
C VAL A 35 9.49 -14.57 0.13
N ASP A 36 9.52 -13.73 1.17
CA ASP A 36 10.10 -14.05 2.47
C ASP A 36 9.20 -13.49 3.59
N TYR A 37 9.04 -14.25 4.66
CA TYR A 37 8.06 -14.02 5.71
C TYR A 37 8.69 -14.11 7.09
N THR A 38 8.07 -13.47 8.08
CA THR A 38 8.46 -13.62 9.48
C THR A 38 8.02 -14.98 10.01
N ASP A 39 8.86 -15.56 10.87
CA ASP A 39 8.52 -16.78 11.61
C ASP A 39 7.58 -16.46 12.79
N GLY A 40 6.71 -17.40 13.16
CA GLY A 40 5.84 -17.29 14.35
C GLY A 40 4.36 -17.61 14.08
N THR A 41 3.54 -17.48 15.12
CA THR A 41 2.08 -17.74 15.05
C THR A 41 1.35 -16.80 14.09
N ILE A 42 1.85 -15.56 13.95
CA ILE A 42 1.39 -14.59 12.95
C ILE A 42 2.56 -14.33 12.01
N SER A 43 2.35 -14.57 10.71
CA SER A 43 3.37 -14.43 9.68
C SER A 43 3.06 -13.25 8.77
N HIS A 44 4.04 -12.37 8.60
CA HIS A 44 3.95 -11.20 7.71
C HIS A 44 5.08 -11.23 6.68
N PRO A 45 4.88 -10.64 5.49
CA PRO A 45 6.00 -10.41 4.58
C PRO A 45 7.10 -9.60 5.29
N LYS A 46 8.37 -9.97 5.09
CA LYS A 46 9.48 -9.11 5.53
C LYS A 46 9.45 -7.78 4.77
N PRO A 47 10.03 -6.69 5.31
CA PRO A 47 10.07 -5.41 4.61
C PRO A 47 10.63 -5.54 3.19
N PHE A 48 9.88 -5.04 2.22
CA PHE A 48 10.26 -5.04 0.80
C PHE A 48 10.09 -3.66 0.19
N LYS A 49 10.88 -3.37 -0.85
CA LYS A 49 10.77 -2.10 -1.60
C LYS A 49 9.61 -2.19 -2.59
N CYS A 50 8.78 -1.16 -2.60
CA CYS A 50 7.72 -0.97 -3.59
C CYS A 50 7.61 0.52 -3.94
N SER A 51 6.92 0.81 -5.05
CA SER A 51 6.59 2.17 -5.45
C SER A 51 5.09 2.39 -5.20
N VAL A 52 4.76 3.36 -4.36
CA VAL A 52 3.39 3.83 -4.14
C VAL A 52 3.34 5.28 -4.57
N LYS A 53 2.55 5.60 -5.59
CA LYS A 53 2.43 6.96 -6.13
C LYS A 53 0.97 7.33 -6.33
N PRO A 54 0.56 8.58 -6.05
CA PRO A 54 -0.77 9.05 -6.40
C PRO A 54 -1.06 8.78 -7.88
N ARG A 55 -2.28 8.32 -8.18
CA ARG A 55 -2.64 7.90 -9.54
C ARG A 55 -2.97 9.08 -10.48
N SER A 56 -3.22 10.26 -9.92
CA SER A 56 -3.54 11.50 -10.65
C SER A 56 -3.37 12.73 -9.75
N GLU A 57 -3.34 13.93 -10.34
CA GLU A 57 -3.32 15.19 -9.60
C GLU A 57 -4.56 15.37 -8.70
N HIS A 58 -5.71 14.88 -9.13
CA HIS A 58 -6.91 14.88 -8.30
C HIS A 58 -6.73 14.00 -7.05
N ALA A 59 -6.12 12.81 -7.20
CA ALA A 59 -5.79 11.97 -6.06
C ALA A 59 -4.80 12.66 -5.10
N VAL A 60 -3.81 13.40 -5.63
CA VAL A 60 -2.90 14.22 -4.81
C VAL A 60 -3.70 15.25 -3.99
N ALA A 61 -4.67 15.94 -4.61
CA ALA A 61 -5.50 16.91 -3.91
C ALA A 61 -6.33 16.28 -2.79
N ILE A 62 -6.96 15.12 -3.03
CA ILE A 62 -7.68 14.35 -2.00
C ILE A 62 -6.76 13.97 -0.83
N ILE A 63 -5.56 13.45 -1.13
CA ILE A 63 -4.61 13.04 -0.09
C ILE A 63 -4.18 14.25 0.75
N LYS A 64 -3.93 15.40 0.12
CA LYS A 64 -3.52 16.63 0.80
C LYS A 64 -4.64 17.35 1.54
N SER A 65 -5.91 17.06 1.24
CA SER A 65 -7.04 17.64 1.97
C SER A 65 -7.31 16.94 3.31
N ILE A 66 -6.61 15.85 3.63
CA ILE A 66 -6.74 15.16 4.90
C ILE A 66 -5.85 15.86 5.92
N GLU A 67 -6.46 16.47 6.93
CA GLU A 67 -5.77 16.94 8.14
C GLU A 67 -5.61 15.75 9.09
N PHE A 68 -4.37 15.36 9.38
CA PHE A 68 -4.11 14.39 10.45
C PHE A 68 -4.19 15.12 11.79
N ASN A 69 -5.33 15.04 12.47
CA ASN A 69 -5.45 15.45 13.85
C ASN A 69 -4.60 14.48 14.70
N GLN A 70 -3.46 14.96 15.21
CA GLN A 70 -2.72 14.30 16.28
C GLN A 70 -3.42 14.63 17.60
N ASP A 71 -4.29 13.73 18.05
CA ASP A 71 -4.65 13.59 19.47
C ASP A 71 -3.93 12.38 20.06
#